data_AF-A0A7C7PNU6-F1
#
_entry.id   AF-A0A7C7PNU6-F1
#
_cell.length_a   1.000
_cell.length_b   1.000
_cell.length_c   1.000
_cell.angle_alpha   90.00
_cell.angle_beta   90.00
_cell.angle_gamma   90.00
#
_symmetry.space_group_name_H-M   'P 1'
#
loop_
_entity.id
_entity.type
_entity.pdbx_description
1 polymer ?
#
loop_
_entity_poly.entity_id
_entity_poly.type
_entity_poly.pdbx_seq_one_letter_code
_entity_poly.pdbx_strand_id
1 'polypeptide(L)'
;DCQPRVIFSSKNNLKVTKEAIKNFGYKPQVRRAKRSEAGFNLRKGMPIGARVTLRKDRMWEFLDRLISMALPRMRDFRGISEKSFDGKGNFNFGIPEQTVFPEIDYDKVDRIRGMDIAIVTTAETDEEAYELLRLLGFPFRNMHRKEKEAK
;
A
#
# COMPACT_ATOMS: atom_id res chain seq x y z
N ASP A 1 -14.78 -17.14 -4.69
CA ASP A 1 -13.36 -16.71 -4.83
C ASP A 1 -13.06 -15.42 -4.07
N CYS A 2 -13.04 -15.51 -2.74
CA CYS A 2 -12.87 -14.42 -1.80
C CYS A 2 -11.41 -14.30 -1.35
N GLN A 3 -10.51 -14.01 -2.29
CA GLN A 3 -9.08 -13.89 -1.98
C GLN A 3 -8.70 -12.43 -1.77
N PRO A 4 -8.08 -12.09 -0.63
CA PRO A 4 -7.59 -10.75 -0.39
C PRO A 4 -6.64 -10.32 -1.50
N ARG A 5 -6.66 -9.02 -1.79
CA ARG A 5 -5.85 -8.45 -2.87
C ARG A 5 -5.08 -7.27 -2.33
N VAL A 6 -3.80 -7.24 -2.64
CA VAL A 6 -3.00 -6.05 -2.41
C VAL A 6 -2.79 -5.33 -3.74
N ILE A 7 -3.21 -4.07 -3.79
CA ILE A 7 -2.99 -3.20 -4.93
C ILE A 7 -1.93 -2.17 -4.56
N PHE A 8 -0.84 -2.17 -5.31
CA PHE A 8 0.16 -1.11 -5.26
C PHE A 8 -0.13 -0.08 -6.33
N SER A 9 -0.03 1.19 -6.00
CA SER A 9 -0.11 2.26 -6.97
C SER A 9 0.94 3.31 -6.66
N SER A 10 1.72 3.71 -7.66
CA SER A 10 2.49 4.94 -7.60
C SER A 10 2.12 5.80 -8.80
N LYS A 11 1.85 7.08 -8.52
CA LYS A 11 1.45 8.08 -9.51
C LYS A 11 2.68 8.94 -9.83
N ASN A 12 2.78 9.37 -11.09
CA ASN A 12 3.90 10.07 -11.73
C ASN A 12 5.09 9.21 -12.15
N ASN A 13 5.61 9.51 -13.35
CA ASN A 13 6.76 8.92 -14.06
C ASN A 13 6.77 7.38 -14.16
N LEU A 14 6.28 6.89 -15.30
CA LEU A 14 6.11 5.47 -15.61
C LEU A 14 7.38 4.62 -15.48
N LYS A 15 8.56 5.17 -15.79
CA LYS A 15 9.82 4.40 -15.81
C LYS A 15 10.17 3.90 -14.42
N VAL A 16 10.21 4.82 -13.46
CA VAL A 16 10.56 4.55 -12.07
C VAL A 16 9.58 3.59 -11.42
N THR A 17 8.26 3.77 -11.64
CA THR A 17 7.28 2.85 -11.06
C THR A 17 7.40 1.43 -11.59
N LYS A 18 7.75 1.27 -12.88
CA LYS A 18 7.98 -0.05 -13.46
C LYS A 18 9.20 -0.74 -12.84
N GLU A 19 10.27 0.02 -12.61
CA GLU A 19 11.51 -0.49 -12.02
C GLU A 19 11.31 -0.89 -10.55
N ALA A 20 10.68 -0.04 -9.75
CA ALA A 20 10.35 -0.36 -8.36
C ALA A 20 9.55 -1.67 -8.26
N ILE A 21 8.52 -1.84 -9.11
CA ILE A 21 7.72 -3.06 -9.15
C ILE A 21 8.53 -4.28 -9.60
N LYS A 22 9.45 -4.09 -10.57
CA LYS A 22 10.34 -5.16 -11.05
C LYS A 22 11.33 -5.61 -9.97
N ASN A 23 11.80 -4.70 -9.12
CA ASN A 23 12.69 -5.03 -8.01
C ASN A 23 12.01 -5.99 -7.02
N PHE A 24 10.69 -5.89 -6.85
CA PHE A 24 9.91 -6.86 -6.09
C PHE A 24 9.66 -8.20 -6.82
N GLY A 25 10.13 -8.35 -8.06
CA GLY A 25 9.92 -9.55 -8.88
C GLY A 25 8.53 -9.63 -9.54
N TYR A 26 7.74 -8.55 -9.50
CA TYR A 26 6.38 -8.54 -10.05
C TYR A 26 6.31 -7.88 -11.42
N LYS A 27 5.33 -8.28 -12.23
CA LYS A 27 5.07 -7.66 -13.54
C LYS A 27 4.13 -6.46 -13.39
N PRO A 28 4.57 -5.21 -13.63
CA PRO A 28 3.73 -4.03 -13.50
C PRO A 28 2.65 -3.95 -14.59
N GLN A 29 1.42 -3.63 -14.19
CA GLN A 29 0.37 -3.19 -15.12
C GLN A 29 0.39 -1.67 -15.28
N VAL A 30 0.65 -1.20 -16.50
CA VAL A 30 0.66 0.23 -16.82
C VAL A 30 -0.74 0.79 -16.82
N ARG A 31 -0.97 1.87 -16.06
CA ARG A 31 -2.23 2.62 -16.02
C ARG A 31 -2.16 3.79 -16.98
N ARG A 32 -3.12 3.83 -17.91
CA ARG A 32 -3.28 4.91 -18.88
C ARG A 32 -4.38 5.88 -18.44
N ALA A 33 -4.24 7.14 -18.85
CA ALA A 33 -5.22 8.19 -18.63
C ALA A 33 -6.56 7.81 -19.27
N LYS A 34 -7.64 7.80 -18.49
CA LYS A 34 -9.00 7.58 -19.02
C LYS A 34 -9.58 8.83 -19.68
N ARG A 35 -9.24 10.01 -19.16
CA ARG A 35 -9.70 11.32 -19.61
C ARG A 35 -8.50 12.23 -19.86
N SER A 36 -8.69 13.21 -20.74
CA SER A 36 -7.73 14.29 -20.94
C SER A 36 -8.06 15.40 -19.96
N GLU A 37 -7.08 15.87 -19.19
CA GLU A 37 -7.25 16.93 -18.21
C GLU A 37 -6.11 17.95 -18.37
N ALA A 38 -6.46 19.17 -18.75
CA ALA A 38 -5.49 20.23 -19.03
C ALA A 38 -4.69 20.64 -17.78
N GLY A 39 -5.33 20.64 -16.59
CA GLY A 39 -4.65 21.00 -15.32
C GLY A 39 -3.50 20.08 -14.93
N PHE A 40 -3.48 18.84 -15.42
CA PHE A 40 -2.37 17.90 -15.22
C PHE A 40 -1.53 17.71 -16.50
N ASN A 41 -1.80 18.47 -17.56
CA ASN A 41 -1.21 18.30 -18.89
C ASN A 41 -1.33 16.86 -19.42
N LEU A 42 -2.43 16.17 -19.08
CA LEU A 42 -2.64 14.77 -19.43
C LEU A 42 -3.54 14.65 -20.66
N ARG A 43 -3.13 13.79 -21.60
CA ARG A 43 -3.96 13.37 -22.75
C ARG A 43 -4.48 11.95 -22.53
N LYS A 44 -5.71 11.67 -22.98
CA LYS A 44 -6.31 10.33 -22.97
C LYS A 44 -5.36 9.31 -23.58
N GLY A 45 -5.18 8.18 -22.90
CA GLY A 45 -4.27 7.11 -23.32
C GLY A 45 -2.81 7.27 -22.87
N MET A 46 -2.38 8.43 -22.38
CA MET A 46 -1.01 8.60 -21.86
C MET A 46 -0.77 7.71 -20.63
N PRO A 47 0.40 7.07 -20.51
CA PRO A 47 0.73 6.27 -19.33
C PRO A 47 1.09 7.18 -18.15
N ILE A 48 0.38 7.05 -17.04
CA ILE A 48 0.52 7.93 -15.86
C ILE A 48 1.25 7.23 -14.70
N GLY A 49 1.07 5.92 -14.58
CA GLY A 49 1.63 5.15 -13.48
C GLY A 49 1.56 3.66 -13.73
N ALA A 50 1.92 2.88 -12.73
CA ALA A 50 1.79 1.44 -12.77
C ALA A 50 1.20 0.92 -11.46
N ARG A 51 0.55 -0.24 -11.56
CA ARG A 51 0.02 -0.98 -10.42
C ARG A 51 0.36 -2.45 -10.52
N VAL A 52 0.36 -3.13 -9.39
CA VAL A 52 0.32 -4.59 -9.33
C VAL A 52 -0.88 -5.00 -8.49
N THR A 53 -1.46 -6.14 -8.84
CA THR A 53 -2.47 -6.78 -8.02
C THR A 53 -1.93 -8.14 -7.62
N LEU A 54 -1.63 -8.30 -6.33
CA LEU A 54 -1.20 -9.57 -5.77
C LEU A 54 -2.41 -10.37 -5.28
N ARG A 55 -2.33 -11.70 -5.42
CA ARG A 55 -3.35 -12.67 -5.03
C ARG A 55 -2.65 -13.96 -4.56
N LYS A 56 -3.35 -14.80 -3.80
CA LYS A 56 -2.85 -16.10 -3.30
C LYS A 56 -1.54 -15.94 -2.53
N ASP A 57 -0.61 -16.87 -2.71
CA ASP A 57 0.64 -16.99 -1.97
C ASP A 57 1.50 -15.73 -2.09
N ARG A 58 1.59 -15.15 -3.29
CA ARG A 58 2.34 -13.90 -3.53
C ARG A 58 1.85 -12.73 -2.69
N MET A 59 0.56 -12.71 -2.36
CA MET A 59 0.00 -11.68 -1.50
C MET A 59 0.45 -11.86 -0.06
N TRP A 60 0.39 -13.09 0.45
CA TRP A 60 0.83 -13.42 1.81
C TRP A 60 2.34 -13.18 1.98
N GLU A 61 3.16 -13.59 1.02
CA GLU A 61 4.60 -13.30 1.00
C GLU A 61 4.89 -11.80 1.02
N PHE A 62 4.12 -11.00 0.28
CA PHE A 62 4.29 -9.55 0.31
C PHE A 62 3.88 -8.98 1.68
N LEU A 63 2.75 -9.45 2.23
CA LEU A 63 2.22 -8.96 3.49
C LEU A 63 3.19 -9.23 4.65
N ASP A 64 3.76 -10.43 4.70
CA ASP A 64 4.77 -10.78 5.69
C ASP A 64 6.02 -9.87 5.55
N ARG A 65 6.55 -9.70 4.33
CA ARG A 65 7.67 -8.77 4.10
C ARG A 65 7.35 -7.33 4.48
N LEU A 66 6.11 -6.89 4.24
CA LEU A 66 5.64 -5.56 4.60
C LEU A 66 5.67 -5.36 6.13
N ILE A 67 5.07 -6.29 6.87
CA ILE A 67 4.96 -6.20 8.34
C ILE A 67 6.32 -6.38 9.00
N SER A 68 7.07 -7.40 8.59
CA SER A 68 8.30 -7.84 9.25
C SER A 68 9.51 -6.98 8.87
N MET A 69 9.57 -6.43 7.66
CA MET A 69 10.73 -5.65 7.19
C MET A 69 10.43 -4.18 6.90
N ALA A 70 9.34 -3.88 6.18
CA ALA A 70 9.13 -2.52 5.67
C ALA A 70 8.59 -1.55 6.75
N LEU A 71 7.59 -1.96 7.54
CA LEU A 71 6.99 -1.09 8.56
C LEU A 71 7.99 -0.66 9.65
N PRO A 72 8.84 -1.54 10.22
CA PRO A 72 9.82 -1.13 11.23
C PRO A 72 10.91 -0.20 10.70
N ARG A 73 11.19 -0.25 9.40
CA ARG A 73 12.19 0.61 8.73
C ARG A 73 11.64 1.97 8.32
N MET A 74 10.34 2.18 8.45
CA MET A 74 9.71 3.44 8.06
C MET A 74 10.16 4.55 9.02
N ARG A 75 10.66 5.65 8.47
CA ARG A 75 11.03 6.84 9.24
C ARG A 75 9.79 7.44 9.91
N ASP A 76 9.91 7.76 11.20
CA ASP A 76 8.82 8.27 12.05
C ASP A 76 7.59 7.35 12.16
N PHE A 77 7.79 6.02 12.11
CA PHE A 77 6.70 5.07 12.26
C PHE A 77 6.09 5.12 13.68
N ARG A 78 4.86 5.67 13.78
CA ARG A 78 4.08 5.71 15.04
C ARG A 78 2.95 4.69 15.08
N GLY A 79 2.98 3.70 14.19
CA GLY A 79 1.85 2.82 13.93
C GLY A 79 0.92 3.36 12.84
N ILE A 80 0.19 2.44 12.24
CA ILE A 80 -0.77 2.71 11.16
C ILE A 80 -2.07 3.26 11.75
N SER A 81 -2.67 4.26 11.08
CA SER A 81 -3.95 4.83 11.50
C SER A 81 -5.09 3.86 11.27
N GLU A 82 -5.94 3.68 12.29
CA GLU A 82 -7.19 2.90 12.18
C GLU A 82 -8.24 3.62 11.32
N LYS A 83 -8.13 4.93 11.11
CA LYS A 83 -9.09 5.69 10.29
C LYS A 83 -8.99 5.46 8.79
N SER A 84 -8.12 4.54 8.37
CA SER A 84 -7.79 4.27 6.96
C SER A 84 -8.67 3.19 6.32
N PHE A 85 -9.67 2.68 7.05
CA PHE A 85 -10.71 1.81 6.50
C PHE A 85 -11.73 2.61 5.68
N ASP A 86 -12.38 1.95 4.73
CA ASP A 86 -13.33 2.56 3.79
C ASP A 86 -14.81 2.34 4.14
N GLY A 87 -15.13 1.79 5.31
CA GLY A 87 -16.49 1.46 5.73
C GLY A 87 -17.00 0.12 5.19
N LYS A 88 -16.20 -0.60 4.40
CA LYS A 88 -16.54 -1.88 3.77
C LYS A 88 -15.43 -2.92 3.96
N GLY A 89 -14.67 -2.78 5.05
CA GLY A 89 -13.60 -3.71 5.39
C GLY A 89 -12.36 -3.66 4.48
N ASN A 90 -12.23 -2.65 3.60
CA ASN A 90 -10.98 -2.47 2.86
C ASN A 90 -10.09 -1.46 3.57
N PHE A 91 -8.80 -1.74 3.55
CA PHE A 91 -7.80 -0.95 4.26
C PHE A 91 -6.81 -0.32 3.30
N ASN A 92 -6.72 1.02 3.32
CA ASN A 92 -5.86 1.77 2.40
C ASN A 92 -4.89 2.68 3.15
N PHE A 93 -3.60 2.53 2.89
CA PHE A 93 -2.58 3.41 3.47
C PHE A 93 -1.46 3.71 2.49
N GLY A 94 -0.84 4.87 2.67
CA GLY A 94 0.31 5.31 1.87
C GLY A 94 1.60 5.10 2.63
N ILE A 95 2.61 4.57 1.94
CA ILE A 95 4.00 4.60 2.38
C ILE A 95 4.67 5.80 1.70
N PRO A 96 5.28 6.71 2.46
CA PRO A 96 5.88 7.92 1.88
C PRO A 96 7.16 7.64 1.10
N GLU A 97 7.89 6.59 1.45
CA GLU A 97 9.22 6.29 0.91
C GLU A 97 9.31 4.82 0.50
N GLN A 98 9.63 4.56 -0.77
CA GLN A 98 9.85 3.20 -1.29
C GLN A 98 11.13 2.53 -0.76
N THR A 99 12.08 3.29 -0.21
CA THR A 99 13.36 2.81 0.35
C THR A 99 13.20 1.95 1.61
N VAL A 100 12.00 1.89 2.18
CA VAL A 100 11.70 1.00 3.32
C VAL A 100 11.87 -0.48 2.99
N PHE A 101 11.80 -0.84 1.70
CA PHE A 101 11.99 -2.20 1.24
C PHE A 101 13.48 -2.50 0.99
N PRO A 102 14.05 -3.54 1.63
CA PRO A 102 15.46 -3.92 1.42
C PRO A 102 15.81 -4.27 -0.03
N GLU A 103 14.83 -4.68 -0.83
CA GLU A 103 15.02 -5.04 -2.23
C GLU A 103 15.29 -3.84 -3.14
N ILE A 104 15.05 -2.62 -2.65
CA ILE A 104 15.28 -1.38 -3.40
C ILE A 104 16.67 -0.85 -3.06
N ASP A 105 17.53 -0.86 -4.08
CA ASP A 105 18.86 -0.27 -4.03
C ASP A 105 18.77 1.26 -4.00
N TYR A 106 19.22 1.87 -2.88
CA TYR A 106 19.17 3.31 -2.66
C TYR A 106 19.92 4.08 -3.75
N ASP A 107 21.04 3.56 -4.23
CA ASP A 107 21.90 4.24 -5.19
C ASP A 107 21.29 4.29 -6.60
N LYS A 108 20.31 3.41 -6.87
CA LYS A 108 19.55 3.39 -8.14
C LYS A 108 18.28 4.23 -8.09
N VAL A 109 17.95 4.81 -6.94
CA VAL A 109 16.73 5.61 -6.79
C VAL A 109 17.02 7.08 -7.08
N ASP A 110 16.61 7.54 -8.27
CA ASP A 110 16.72 8.95 -8.67
C ASP A 110 16.00 9.92 -7.70
N ARG A 111 14.82 9.52 -7.21
CA ARG A 111 13.96 10.34 -6.34
C ARG A 111 13.17 9.47 -5.38
N ILE A 112 13.10 9.91 -4.13
CA ILE A 112 12.21 9.33 -3.11
C ILE A 112 10.76 9.52 -3.56
N ARG A 113 10.00 8.43 -3.58
CA ARG A 113 8.60 8.41 -3.96
C ARG A 113 7.81 7.54 -3.02
N GLY A 114 6.57 7.93 -2.84
CA GLY A 114 5.59 7.15 -2.09
C GLY A 114 4.88 6.11 -2.96
N MET A 115 4.23 5.21 -2.26
CA MET A 115 3.40 4.16 -2.82
C MET A 115 2.13 4.00 -1.98
N ASP A 116 1.00 3.87 -2.66
CA ASP A 116 -0.27 3.53 -2.03
C ASP A 116 -0.43 2.01 -2.01
N ILE A 117 -0.84 1.48 -0.86
CA ILE A 117 -1.16 0.07 -0.64
C ILE A 117 -2.64 -0.01 -0.27
N ALA A 118 -3.40 -0.79 -1.04
CA ALA A 118 -4.79 -1.10 -0.74
C ALA A 118 -4.93 -2.60 -0.49
N ILE A 119 -5.38 -2.96 0.71
CA ILE A 119 -5.70 -4.33 1.12
C ILE A 119 -7.21 -4.49 1.03
N VAL A 120 -7.64 -5.26 0.04
CA VAL A 120 -9.04 -5.62 -0.14
C VAL A 120 -9.27 -6.91 0.62
N THR A 121 -10.14 -6.87 1.63
CA THR A 121 -10.52 -8.07 2.39
C THR A 121 -11.94 -8.50 2.01
N THR A 122 -12.43 -9.53 2.70
CA THR A 122 -13.78 -10.08 2.52
C THR A 122 -14.70 -9.72 3.68
N ALA A 123 -14.18 -8.98 4.67
CA ALA A 123 -14.94 -8.50 5.80
C ALA A 123 -16.03 -7.53 5.31
N GLU A 124 -17.19 -7.58 5.94
CA GLU A 124 -18.29 -6.68 5.60
C GLU A 124 -18.22 -5.39 6.42
N THR A 125 -17.57 -5.45 7.58
CA THR A 125 -17.42 -4.34 8.52
C THR A 125 -15.95 -3.99 8.74
N ASP A 126 -15.71 -2.74 9.12
CA ASP A 126 -14.35 -2.26 9.43
C ASP A 126 -13.80 -2.89 10.71
N GLU A 127 -14.67 -3.27 11.66
CA GLU A 127 -14.28 -3.94 12.91
C GLU A 127 -13.70 -5.33 12.64
N GLU A 128 -14.37 -6.12 11.80
CA GLU A 128 -13.86 -7.43 11.37
C GLU A 128 -12.54 -7.31 10.61
N ALA A 129 -12.42 -6.33 9.72
CA ALA A 129 -11.19 -6.08 8.97
C ALA A 129 -10.03 -5.63 9.88
N TYR A 130 -10.34 -4.82 10.89
CA TYR A 130 -9.37 -4.36 11.87
C TYR A 130 -8.83 -5.53 12.71
N GLU A 131 -9.71 -6.35 13.28
CA GLU A 131 -9.30 -7.53 14.06
C GLU A 131 -8.51 -8.52 13.21
N LEU A 132 -8.92 -8.74 11.95
CA LEU A 132 -8.16 -9.58 11.03
C LEU A 132 -6.73 -9.04 10.82
N LEU A 133 -6.58 -7.76 10.50
CA LEU A 133 -5.25 -7.17 10.27
C LEU A 133 -4.42 -7.14 11.56
N ARG A 134 -5.05 -6.92 12.71
CA ARG A 134 -4.41 -6.96 14.02
C ARG A 134 -3.85 -8.35 14.34
N LEU A 135 -4.63 -9.40 14.11
CA LEU A 135 -4.19 -10.80 14.28
C LEU A 135 -3.08 -11.18 13.30
N LEU A 136 -3.06 -10.59 12.11
CA LEU A 136 -1.98 -10.74 11.14
C LEU A 136 -0.69 -10.01 11.54
N GLY A 137 -0.70 -9.24 12.63
CA GLY A 137 0.48 -8.55 13.15
C GLY A 137 0.65 -7.13 12.63
N PHE A 138 -0.39 -6.50 12.05
CA PHE A 138 -0.30 -5.09 11.68
C PHE A 138 -0.09 -4.20 12.92
N PRO A 139 0.97 -3.39 12.95
CA PRO A 139 1.20 -2.44 14.03
C PRO A 139 0.30 -1.22 13.84
N PHE A 140 -0.95 -1.33 14.28
CA PHE A 140 -1.83 -0.17 14.41
C PHE A 140 -1.32 0.75 15.51
N ARG A 141 -1.51 2.06 15.32
CA ARG A 141 -1.20 3.05 16.34
C ARG A 141 -2.17 2.83 17.49
N ASN A 142 -1.71 2.17 18.54
CA ASN A 142 -2.43 2.05 19.80
C ASN A 142 -2.82 3.46 20.28
N MET A 143 -4.07 3.85 20.02
CA MET A 143 -4.77 4.74 20.93
C MET A 143 -4.96 3.92 22.20
N HIS A 144 -3.98 3.95 23.10
CA HIS A 144 -4.18 3.40 24.43
C HIS A 144 -5.48 3.99 25.00
N ARG A 145 -6.50 3.14 25.09
CA ARG A 145 -7.47 3.08 26.20
C ARG A 145 -8.19 4.40 26.53
N LYS A 146 -9.24 4.75 25.80
CA LYS A 146 -10.20 5.79 26.25
C LYS A 146 -11.35 5.27 27.13
N GLU A 147 -11.31 4.02 27.60
CA GLU A 147 -12.43 3.42 28.35
C GLU A 147 -12.14 2.99 29.80
N LYS A 148 -11.02 3.43 30.41
CA LYS A 148 -10.77 3.15 31.85
C LYS A 148 -10.79 4.37 32.78
N GLU A 149 -11.25 5.54 32.32
CA GLU A 149 -11.38 6.76 33.16
C GLU A 149 -12.83 7.22 33.37
N ALA A 150 -13.82 6.41 32.99
CA ALA A 150 -15.24 6.69 33.26
C ALA A 150 -15.89 5.62 34.17
N LYS A 151 -15.14 5.13 35.15
CA LYS A 151 -15.66 4.28 36.23
C LYS A 151 -15.17 4.80 37.58
#